data_AF-A0A962Y502-F1
#
_entry.id   AF-A0A962Y502-F1
#
_cell.length_a   1.000
_cell.length_b   1.000
_cell.length_c   1.000
_cell.angle_alpha   90.00
_cell.angle_beta   90.00
_cell.angle_gamma   90.00
#
_symmetry.space_group_name_H-M   'P 1'
#
loop_
_entity.id
_entity.type
_entity.pdbx_description
1 polymer ?
#
loop_
_entity_poly.entity_id
_entity_poly.type
_entity_poly.pdbx_seq_one_letter_code
_entity_poly.pdbx_strand_id
1 'polypeptide(L)'
;MQLSISKLTTILVILLIAVTVITTAAGIFVVRSDYQLLEDRHTTEARDAVNNAALAIHNQVEFYQGIVQLISSKPEVANLLDFGDTTEMTDWSSELRQLLPGTLGTALASPTGEVHGDVMRQRVGPACVVDIKNLSKGTAIEYPPLHTDVAGMEHFNIITQVTSPDGEKTGAVFVSFHLDVLKEVLLNLSADGDHFELFDGRGHLHLSTSAVNPVTSIPAYKVRVPETSWQLVLYRAQPKSSNVIARLVSVDAAILVLVSLAVVYMIRRTMSAFSSDLSRVHSALQSVLDGSYRPGSQPTSIKETGALLPQIEQLALRLQETNHELRQQSLSDPLTNVFNRRYFDLMLAHLHEQSRRQPASVLVIIDLNDFKLVNDRKGHQFGDLVLQHTAKFLCDRVRTTDLVARLGGDEFAVILNSMAPEMLDHWLSVTARGYDAYVRQPPELRDAECQISIGVSLIDAAVYESPQDALHAADQAMYGAKQQSTEKSSRYKVANELSPAPLTGTSGTR
;
A
#
# COMPACT_ATOMS: atom_id res chain seq x y z
N MET A 1 12.41 1.73 18.26
CA MET A 1 13.32 1.83 17.10
C MET A 1 12.63 2.72 16.08
N GLN A 2 13.08 3.96 15.88
CA GLN A 2 12.43 4.91 14.98
C GLN A 2 12.57 4.42 13.53
N LEU A 3 11.48 4.44 12.77
CA LEU A 3 11.49 4.09 11.35
C LEU A 3 11.82 5.33 10.53
N SER A 4 12.75 5.18 9.58
CA SER A 4 13.03 6.20 8.56
C SER A 4 12.08 5.99 7.40
N ILE A 5 11.54 7.10 6.88
CA ILE A 5 10.63 7.08 5.72
C ILE A 5 11.31 6.42 4.51
N SER A 6 12.60 6.69 4.29
CA SER A 6 13.35 6.09 3.17
C SER A 6 13.52 4.58 3.31
N LYS A 7 13.80 4.10 4.53
CA LYS A 7 13.88 2.65 4.79
C LYS A 7 12.55 1.97 4.54
N LEU A 8 11.45 2.63 4.88
CA LEU A 8 10.13 2.08 4.70
C LEU A 8 9.71 2.02 3.23
N THR A 9 10.01 3.06 2.45
CA THR A 9 9.80 3.03 0.99
C THR A 9 10.65 1.96 0.33
N THR A 10 11.90 1.78 0.76
CA THR A 10 12.77 0.71 0.22
C THR A 10 12.23 -0.67 0.55
N ILE A 11 11.78 -0.91 1.79
CA ILE A 11 11.15 -2.17 2.18
C ILE A 11 9.89 -2.43 1.34
N LEU A 12 9.06 -1.42 1.10
CA LEU A 12 7.86 -1.55 0.28
C LEU A 12 8.20 -1.97 -1.17
N VAL A 13 9.18 -1.30 -1.79
CA VAL A 13 9.60 -1.62 -3.16
C VAL A 13 10.16 -3.03 -3.23
N ILE A 14 11.01 -3.43 -2.28
CA ILE A 14 11.55 -4.80 -2.21
C ILE A 14 10.43 -5.82 -2.06
N LEU A 15 9.45 -5.54 -1.18
CA LEU A 15 8.34 -6.46 -0.94
C LEU A 15 7.41 -6.56 -2.16
N LEU A 16 7.15 -5.45 -2.85
CA LEU A 16 6.39 -5.43 -4.09
C LEU A 16 7.08 -6.29 -5.17
N ILE A 17 8.38 -6.06 -5.40
CA ILE A 17 9.19 -6.81 -6.37
C ILE A 17 9.22 -8.29 -6.00
N ALA A 18 9.50 -8.60 -4.72
CA ALA A 18 9.58 -9.99 -4.25
C ALA A 18 8.26 -10.72 -4.45
N VAL A 19 7.13 -10.08 -4.11
CA VAL A 19 5.82 -10.71 -4.34
C VAL A 19 5.59 -10.90 -5.83
N THR A 20 5.78 -9.89 -6.68
CA THR A 20 5.62 -10.05 -8.14
C THR A 20 6.49 -11.19 -8.71
N VAL A 21 7.76 -11.27 -8.32
CA VAL A 21 8.66 -12.33 -8.80
C VAL A 21 8.20 -13.72 -8.32
N ILE A 22 7.87 -13.86 -7.04
CA ILE A 22 7.41 -15.13 -6.47
C ILE A 22 6.12 -15.59 -7.17
N THR A 23 5.24 -14.65 -7.49
CA THR A 23 3.92 -14.96 -8.03
C THR A 23 3.99 -15.33 -9.50
N THR A 24 4.80 -14.62 -10.28
CA THR A 24 5.09 -15.00 -11.66
C THR A 24 5.79 -16.36 -11.72
N ALA A 25 6.75 -16.63 -10.84
CA ALA A 25 7.42 -17.92 -10.77
C ALA A 25 6.46 -19.07 -10.38
N ALA A 26 5.59 -18.85 -9.39
CA ALA A 26 4.57 -19.82 -8.97
C ALA A 26 3.56 -20.09 -10.09
N GLY A 27 3.09 -19.06 -10.80
CA GLY A 27 2.21 -19.20 -11.95
C GLY A 27 2.84 -20.03 -13.07
N ILE A 28 4.10 -19.73 -13.43
CA ILE A 28 4.85 -20.52 -14.43
C ILE A 28 5.00 -21.97 -13.98
N PHE A 29 5.33 -22.21 -12.72
CA PHE A 29 5.51 -23.56 -12.18
C PHE A 29 4.22 -24.38 -12.25
N VAL A 30 3.09 -23.80 -11.80
CA VAL A 30 1.77 -24.47 -11.83
C VAL A 30 1.34 -24.79 -13.26
N VAL A 31 1.51 -23.86 -14.19
CA VAL A 31 1.20 -24.11 -15.62
C VAL A 31 2.05 -25.24 -16.15
N ARG A 32 3.36 -25.20 -15.90
CA ARG A 32 4.28 -26.21 -16.40
C ARG A 32 3.94 -27.58 -15.80
N SER A 33 3.67 -27.67 -14.50
CA SER A 33 3.35 -28.94 -13.85
C SER A 33 2.03 -29.52 -14.31
N ASP A 34 0.95 -28.72 -14.38
CA ASP A 34 -0.36 -29.20 -14.82
C ASP A 34 -0.34 -29.56 -16.31
N TYR A 35 0.35 -28.78 -17.14
CA TYR A 35 0.47 -29.08 -18.57
C TYR A 35 1.27 -30.37 -18.80
N GLN A 36 2.41 -30.54 -18.12
CA GLN A 36 3.18 -31.79 -18.19
C GLN A 36 2.39 -33.00 -17.69
N LEU A 37 1.65 -32.88 -16.59
CA LEU A 37 0.81 -33.96 -16.08
C LEU A 37 -0.33 -34.33 -17.03
N LEU A 38 -0.96 -33.34 -17.66
CA LEU A 38 -2.01 -33.58 -18.66
C LEU A 38 -1.44 -34.22 -19.92
N GLU A 39 -0.28 -33.77 -20.39
CA GLU A 39 0.41 -34.34 -21.54
C GLU A 39 0.87 -35.77 -21.27
N ASP A 40 1.47 -36.05 -20.11
CA ASP A 40 1.90 -37.39 -19.69
C ASP A 40 0.73 -38.37 -19.55
N ARG A 41 -0.41 -37.92 -19.01
CA ARG A 41 -1.62 -38.75 -18.93
C ARG A 41 -2.21 -39.03 -20.31
N HIS A 42 -2.38 -37.98 -21.12
CA HIS A 42 -2.96 -38.11 -22.46
C HIS A 42 -2.11 -39.02 -23.35
N THR A 43 -0.78 -38.92 -23.25
CA THR A 43 0.17 -39.77 -23.95
C THR A 43 0.12 -41.22 -23.49
N THR A 44 0.08 -41.47 -22.18
CA THR A 44 -0.02 -42.82 -21.61
C THR A 44 -1.34 -43.49 -22.01
N GLU A 45 -2.47 -42.78 -21.85
CA GLU A 45 -3.78 -43.30 -22.22
C GLU A 45 -3.90 -43.56 -23.73
N ALA A 46 -3.30 -42.73 -24.58
CA ALA A 46 -3.31 -42.94 -26.02
C ALA A 46 -2.44 -44.13 -26.42
N ARG A 47 -1.28 -44.31 -25.77
CA ARG A 47 -0.41 -45.47 -25.94
C ARG A 47 -1.11 -46.77 -25.54
N ASP A 48 -1.79 -46.79 -24.39
CA ASP A 48 -2.52 -47.97 -23.92
C ASP A 48 -3.70 -48.29 -24.84
N ALA A 49 -4.45 -47.27 -25.28
CA ALA A 49 -5.56 -47.44 -26.20
C ALA A 49 -5.11 -48.07 -27.54
N VAL A 50 -4.03 -47.57 -28.16
CA VAL A 50 -3.54 -48.13 -29.43
C VAL A 50 -2.95 -49.53 -29.26
N ASN A 51 -2.29 -49.83 -28.14
CA ASN A 51 -1.79 -51.17 -27.85
C ASN A 51 -2.92 -52.18 -27.66
N ASN A 52 -3.96 -51.79 -26.89
CA ASN A 52 -5.14 -52.63 -26.67
C ASN A 52 -5.89 -52.87 -28.00
N ALA A 53 -6.02 -51.84 -28.83
CA ALA A 53 -6.61 -51.96 -30.16
C ALA A 53 -5.79 -52.87 -31.08
N ALA A 54 -4.46 -52.74 -31.09
CA ALA A 54 -3.58 -53.61 -31.85
C ALA A 54 -3.67 -55.08 -31.40
N LEU A 55 -3.76 -55.32 -30.08
CA LEU A 55 -3.97 -56.66 -29.54
C LEU A 55 -5.35 -57.23 -29.91
N ALA A 56 -6.39 -56.41 -29.89
CA ALA A 56 -7.73 -56.83 -30.30
C ALA A 56 -7.79 -57.21 -31.79
N ILE A 57 -7.14 -56.42 -32.66
CA ILE A 57 -6.96 -56.77 -34.08
C ILE A 57 -6.23 -58.11 -34.21
N HIS A 58 -5.12 -58.28 -33.49
CA HIS A 58 -4.35 -59.52 -33.52
C HIS A 58 -5.20 -60.73 -33.11
N ASN A 59 -5.90 -60.65 -31.98
CA ASN A 59 -6.77 -61.74 -31.51
C ASN A 59 -7.90 -62.05 -32.52
N GLN A 60 -8.46 -61.03 -33.17
CA GLN A 60 -9.49 -61.22 -34.19
C GLN A 60 -8.93 -61.94 -35.42
N VAL A 61 -7.72 -61.56 -35.86
CA VAL A 61 -7.03 -62.23 -36.97
C VAL A 61 -6.66 -63.66 -36.60
N GLU A 62 -6.11 -63.90 -35.41
CA GLU A 62 -5.74 -65.22 -34.89
C GLU A 62 -6.98 -66.14 -34.83
N PHE A 63 -8.13 -65.62 -34.39
CA PHE A 63 -9.39 -66.35 -34.39
C PHE A 63 -9.77 -66.84 -35.79
N TYR A 64 -9.72 -65.97 -36.81
CA TYR A 64 -9.99 -66.36 -38.18
C TYR A 64 -8.93 -67.33 -38.74
N GLN A 65 -7.66 -67.14 -38.40
CA GLN A 65 -6.58 -68.07 -38.78
C GLN A 65 -6.83 -69.46 -38.20
N GLY A 66 -7.24 -69.56 -36.95
CA GLY A 66 -7.61 -70.83 -36.31
C GLY A 66 -8.76 -71.54 -37.01
N ILE A 67 -9.78 -70.79 -37.46
CA ILE A 67 -10.90 -71.35 -38.24
C ILE A 67 -10.41 -71.90 -39.58
N VAL A 68 -9.64 -71.11 -40.34
CA VAL A 68 -9.12 -71.54 -41.66
C VAL A 68 -8.16 -72.72 -41.51
N GLN A 69 -7.33 -72.73 -40.48
CA GLN A 69 -6.44 -73.84 -40.14
C GLN A 69 -7.24 -75.12 -39.88
N LEU A 70 -8.30 -75.04 -39.06
CA LEU A 70 -9.18 -76.18 -38.77
C LEU A 70 -9.85 -76.72 -40.04
N ILE A 71 -10.29 -75.83 -40.93
CA ILE A 71 -10.87 -76.21 -42.23
C ILE A 71 -9.83 -76.92 -43.08
N SER A 72 -8.63 -76.35 -43.22
CA SER A 72 -7.54 -76.93 -44.03
C SER A 72 -7.04 -78.29 -43.50
N SER A 73 -7.20 -78.57 -42.20
CA SER A 73 -6.79 -79.84 -41.61
C SER A 73 -7.82 -80.97 -41.80
N LYS A 74 -9.01 -80.67 -42.35
CA LYS A 74 -10.03 -81.70 -42.59
C LYS A 74 -9.61 -82.60 -43.76
N PRO A 75 -9.61 -83.93 -43.59
CA PRO A 75 -9.28 -84.87 -44.68
C PRO A 75 -10.15 -84.69 -45.92
N GLU A 76 -11.40 -84.26 -45.74
CA GLU A 76 -12.36 -83.95 -46.81
C GLU A 76 -11.82 -82.89 -47.78
N VAL A 77 -11.12 -81.87 -47.27
CA VAL A 77 -10.56 -80.79 -48.08
C VAL A 77 -9.35 -81.27 -48.88
N ALA A 78 -8.50 -82.11 -48.29
CA ALA A 78 -7.39 -82.75 -49.00
C ALA A 78 -7.90 -83.69 -50.12
N ASN A 79 -8.88 -84.54 -49.81
CA ASN A 79 -9.50 -85.44 -50.79
C ASN A 79 -10.15 -84.67 -51.94
N LEU A 80 -10.82 -83.54 -51.63
CA LEU A 80 -11.43 -82.69 -52.64
C LEU A 80 -10.36 -82.08 -53.56
N LEU A 81 -9.21 -81.66 -53.02
CA LEU A 81 -8.09 -81.15 -53.83
C LEU A 81 -7.41 -82.23 -54.69
N ASP A 82 -7.30 -83.46 -54.19
CA ASP A 82 -6.66 -84.58 -54.91
C ASP A 82 -7.54 -85.19 -56.01
N PHE A 83 -8.85 -85.32 -55.75
CA PHE A 83 -9.76 -86.14 -56.58
C PHE A 83 -10.99 -85.40 -57.09
N GLY A 84 -11.31 -84.24 -56.54
CA GLY A 84 -12.52 -83.49 -56.89
C GLY A 84 -12.42 -82.81 -58.25
N ASP A 85 -13.57 -82.51 -58.85
CA ASP A 85 -13.64 -81.69 -60.05
C ASP A 85 -13.75 -80.18 -59.73
N THR A 86 -13.61 -79.34 -60.76
CA THR A 86 -13.65 -77.88 -60.59
C THR A 86 -15.03 -77.37 -60.13
N THR A 87 -16.11 -78.09 -60.43
CA THR A 87 -17.47 -77.74 -60.02
C THR A 87 -17.63 -77.99 -58.52
N GLU A 88 -17.22 -79.17 -58.04
CA GLU A 88 -17.27 -79.55 -56.63
C GLU A 88 -16.46 -78.58 -55.75
N MET A 89 -15.26 -78.18 -56.20
CA MET A 89 -14.43 -77.18 -55.51
C MET A 89 -15.09 -75.78 -55.48
N THR A 90 -15.78 -75.41 -56.56
CA THR A 90 -16.50 -74.12 -56.64
C THR A 90 -17.69 -74.10 -55.69
N ASP A 91 -18.46 -75.19 -55.65
CA ASP A 91 -19.61 -75.35 -54.76
C ASP A 91 -19.18 -75.33 -53.29
N TRP A 92 -18.13 -76.11 -52.94
CA TRP A 92 -17.53 -76.08 -51.62
C TRP A 92 -17.10 -74.67 -51.19
N SER A 93 -16.46 -73.93 -52.10
CA SER A 93 -16.03 -72.55 -51.83
C SER A 93 -17.24 -71.66 -51.53
N SER A 94 -18.30 -71.76 -52.36
CA SER A 94 -19.52 -70.98 -52.19
C SER A 94 -20.23 -71.29 -50.87
N GLU A 95 -20.33 -72.56 -50.49
CA GLU A 95 -20.89 -72.99 -49.20
C GLU A 95 -20.07 -72.46 -48.03
N LEU A 96 -18.74 -72.57 -48.09
CA LEU A 96 -17.86 -72.08 -47.03
C LEU A 96 -18.04 -70.58 -46.79
N ARG A 97 -18.16 -69.79 -47.86
CA ARG A 97 -18.41 -68.35 -47.77
C ARG A 97 -19.74 -68.01 -47.09
N GLN A 98 -20.77 -68.85 -47.25
CA GLN A 98 -22.05 -68.64 -46.58
C GLN A 98 -21.98 -68.97 -45.08
N LEU A 99 -21.12 -69.90 -44.69
CA LEU A 99 -20.98 -70.36 -43.32
C LEU A 99 -20.05 -69.49 -42.46
N LEU A 100 -19.10 -68.79 -43.06
CA LEU A 100 -18.11 -67.96 -42.36
C LEU A 100 -18.50 -66.47 -42.35
N PRO A 101 -18.92 -65.91 -41.21
CA PRO A 101 -19.30 -64.49 -41.13
C PRO A 101 -18.14 -63.57 -41.50
N GLY A 102 -18.43 -62.50 -42.24
CA GLY A 102 -17.44 -61.51 -42.66
C GLY A 102 -16.53 -61.96 -43.80
N THR A 103 -16.75 -63.13 -44.41
CA THR A 103 -16.00 -63.54 -45.59
C THR A 103 -16.44 -62.79 -46.84
N LEU A 104 -15.46 -62.33 -47.61
CA LEU A 104 -15.64 -61.71 -48.91
C LEU A 104 -15.57 -62.75 -50.03
N GLY A 105 -14.59 -63.64 -49.97
CA GLY A 105 -14.26 -64.61 -51.00
C GLY A 105 -13.50 -65.81 -50.44
N THR A 106 -13.72 -66.96 -51.05
CA THR A 106 -13.18 -68.26 -50.64
C THR A 106 -12.79 -69.03 -51.89
N ALA A 107 -11.69 -69.75 -51.84
CA ALA A 107 -11.28 -70.59 -52.94
C ALA A 107 -10.33 -71.72 -52.49
N LEU A 108 -10.23 -72.73 -53.34
CA LEU A 108 -9.19 -73.75 -53.29
C LEU A 108 -8.15 -73.45 -54.37
N ALA A 109 -6.88 -73.68 -54.04
CA ALA A 109 -5.78 -73.51 -54.97
C ALA A 109 -4.95 -74.78 -55.10
N SER A 110 -4.47 -75.04 -56.31
CA SER A 110 -3.62 -76.17 -56.64
C SER A 110 -2.23 -76.04 -56.00
N PRO A 111 -1.40 -77.12 -56.00
CA PRO A 111 -0.01 -77.05 -55.56
C PRO A 111 0.83 -76.03 -56.33
N THR A 112 0.44 -75.69 -57.58
CA THR A 112 1.12 -74.69 -58.42
C THR A 112 0.60 -73.26 -58.20
N GLY A 113 -0.45 -73.09 -57.41
CA GLY A 113 -1.07 -71.80 -57.08
C GLY A 113 -2.11 -71.34 -58.09
N GLU A 114 -2.70 -72.27 -58.84
CA GLU A 114 -3.86 -72.00 -59.69
C GLU A 114 -5.14 -72.09 -58.86
N VAL A 115 -5.97 -71.05 -58.92
CA VAL A 115 -7.26 -71.02 -58.21
C VAL A 115 -8.25 -71.89 -58.99
N HIS A 116 -8.87 -72.85 -58.30
CA HIS A 116 -9.86 -73.74 -58.90
C HIS A 116 -11.22 -73.05 -58.96
N GLY A 117 -11.81 -72.97 -60.17
CA GLY A 117 -13.14 -72.43 -60.39
C GLY A 117 -13.14 -71.05 -61.06
N ASP A 118 -14.28 -70.37 -60.99
CA ASP A 118 -14.43 -69.01 -61.48
C ASP A 118 -14.03 -68.00 -60.38
N VAL A 119 -12.83 -67.45 -60.55
CA VAL A 119 -12.20 -66.44 -59.70
C VAL A 119 -13.14 -65.25 -59.39
N MET A 120 -13.97 -64.84 -60.36
CA MET A 120 -14.90 -63.72 -60.18
C MET A 120 -16.08 -64.11 -59.29
N ARG A 121 -16.64 -65.33 -59.46
CA ARG A 121 -17.72 -65.83 -58.60
C ARG A 121 -17.24 -66.09 -57.17
N GLN A 122 -15.99 -66.53 -57.03
CA GLN A 122 -15.30 -66.73 -55.76
C GLN A 122 -14.80 -65.43 -55.12
N ARG A 123 -14.92 -64.29 -55.83
CA ARG A 123 -14.51 -62.95 -55.38
C ARG A 123 -13.03 -62.89 -54.96
N VAL A 124 -12.16 -63.57 -55.70
CA VAL A 124 -10.72 -63.55 -55.48
C VAL A 124 -10.11 -62.44 -56.34
N GLY A 125 -9.55 -61.41 -55.70
CA GLY A 125 -8.98 -60.26 -56.40
C GLY A 125 -7.67 -60.59 -57.15
N PRO A 126 -7.23 -59.74 -58.11
CA PRO A 126 -5.97 -59.94 -58.83
C PRO A 126 -4.75 -60.01 -57.90
N ALA A 127 -4.70 -59.17 -56.86
CA ALA A 127 -3.63 -59.19 -55.87
C ALA A 127 -3.64 -60.49 -55.03
N CYS A 128 -4.82 -61.01 -54.70
CA CYS A 128 -4.99 -62.27 -53.99
C CYS A 128 -4.45 -63.47 -54.79
N VAL A 129 -4.67 -63.50 -56.11
CA VAL A 129 -4.12 -64.55 -56.98
C VAL A 129 -2.58 -64.54 -56.96
N VAL A 130 -1.97 -63.35 -56.86
CA VAL A 130 -0.51 -63.21 -56.73
C VAL A 130 -0.03 -63.79 -55.40
N ASP A 131 -0.73 -63.49 -54.30
CA ASP A 131 -0.40 -64.04 -52.97
C ASP A 131 -0.46 -65.57 -52.96
N ILE A 132 -1.54 -66.15 -53.50
CA ILE A 132 -1.72 -67.61 -53.60
C ILE A 132 -0.54 -68.24 -54.38
N LYS A 133 -0.18 -67.67 -55.54
CA LYS A 133 0.96 -68.16 -56.34
C LYS A 133 2.29 -68.04 -55.60
N ASN A 134 2.49 -66.99 -54.82
CA ASN A 134 3.70 -66.80 -54.03
C ASN A 134 3.81 -67.85 -52.92
N LEU A 135 2.70 -68.20 -52.24
CA LEU A 135 2.66 -69.26 -51.24
C LEU A 135 3.07 -70.61 -51.85
N SER A 136 2.48 -70.95 -53.00
CA SER A 136 2.76 -72.22 -53.71
C SER A 136 4.24 -72.35 -54.13
N LYS A 137 4.90 -71.22 -54.43
CA LYS A 137 6.35 -71.16 -54.72
C LYS A 137 7.24 -71.22 -53.47
N GLY A 138 6.66 -71.29 -52.27
CA GLY A 138 7.40 -71.25 -51.00
C GLY A 138 7.96 -69.87 -50.66
N THR A 139 7.41 -68.81 -51.27
CA THR A 139 7.80 -67.43 -50.94
C THR A 139 7.11 -67.02 -49.64
N ALA A 140 7.83 -66.40 -48.71
CA ALA A 140 7.25 -65.86 -47.49
C ALA A 140 6.24 -64.74 -47.85
N ILE A 141 5.02 -64.86 -47.36
CA ILE A 141 3.97 -63.84 -47.49
C ILE A 141 4.04 -62.95 -46.25
N GLU A 142 3.81 -61.64 -46.40
CA GLU A 142 3.56 -60.78 -45.23
C GLU A 142 2.23 -61.22 -44.60
N TYR A 143 2.30 -61.96 -43.51
CA TYR A 143 1.12 -62.51 -42.85
C TYR A 143 0.37 -61.43 -42.07
N PRO A 144 -0.97 -61.39 -42.14
CA PRO A 144 -1.81 -61.65 -43.31
C PRO A 144 -1.75 -60.45 -44.31
N PRO A 145 -1.87 -60.66 -45.64
CA PRO A 145 -1.82 -59.56 -46.59
C PRO A 145 -3.12 -58.74 -46.61
N LEU A 146 -3.00 -57.43 -46.82
CA LEU A 146 -4.09 -56.46 -46.90
C LEU A 146 -4.26 -55.95 -48.33
N HIS A 147 -5.52 -55.81 -48.75
CA HIS A 147 -5.88 -55.40 -50.10
C HIS A 147 -7.00 -54.37 -50.09
N THR A 148 -6.84 -53.35 -50.94
CA THR A 148 -7.78 -52.23 -51.16
C THR A 148 -7.97 -51.92 -52.65
N ASP A 149 -7.54 -52.84 -53.51
CA ASP A 149 -7.49 -52.71 -54.96
C ASP A 149 -8.88 -52.52 -55.58
N VAL A 150 -9.94 -52.88 -54.87
CA VAL A 150 -11.32 -52.60 -55.27
C VAL A 150 -12.06 -51.93 -54.14
N ALA A 151 -12.58 -50.72 -54.40
CA ALA A 151 -13.36 -49.94 -53.45
C ALA A 151 -14.61 -50.71 -53.00
N GLY A 152 -14.87 -50.74 -51.70
CA GLY A 152 -15.96 -51.51 -51.08
C GLY A 152 -15.71 -53.02 -51.01
N MET A 153 -14.48 -53.46 -51.29
CA MET A 153 -14.01 -54.83 -51.11
C MET A 153 -12.64 -54.82 -50.41
N GLU A 154 -12.44 -53.90 -49.48
CA GLU A 154 -11.24 -53.84 -48.66
C GLU A 154 -11.19 -55.07 -47.74
N HIS A 155 -10.10 -55.84 -47.79
CA HIS A 155 -10.05 -57.15 -47.12
C HIS A 155 -8.63 -57.56 -46.69
N PHE A 156 -8.56 -58.55 -45.80
CA PHE A 156 -7.32 -59.27 -45.50
C PHE A 156 -7.47 -60.75 -45.87
N ASN A 157 -6.38 -61.39 -46.30
CA ASN A 157 -6.40 -62.80 -46.68
C ASN A 157 -5.78 -63.70 -45.62
N ILE A 158 -6.33 -64.90 -45.50
CA ILE A 158 -5.73 -66.03 -44.81
C ILE A 158 -5.57 -67.14 -45.83
N ILE A 159 -4.33 -67.60 -46.00
CA ILE A 159 -3.97 -68.63 -46.96
C ILE A 159 -3.24 -69.73 -46.20
N THR A 160 -3.84 -70.91 -46.14
CA THR A 160 -3.29 -72.04 -45.40
C THR A 160 -3.02 -73.21 -46.35
N GLN A 161 -1.82 -73.75 -46.28
CA GLN A 161 -1.41 -74.91 -47.06
C GLN A 161 -2.15 -76.17 -46.59
N VAL A 162 -2.71 -76.92 -47.52
CA VAL A 162 -3.31 -78.24 -47.27
C VAL A 162 -2.29 -79.31 -47.61
N THR A 163 -2.14 -80.26 -46.69
CA THR A 163 -1.28 -81.43 -46.87
C THR A 163 -2.09 -82.71 -46.81
N SER A 164 -1.77 -83.65 -47.69
CA SER A 164 -2.25 -85.03 -47.63
C SER A 164 -1.88 -85.69 -46.29
N PRO A 165 -2.60 -86.74 -45.84
CA PRO A 165 -2.20 -87.57 -44.71
C PRO A 165 -0.75 -88.08 -44.79
N ASP A 166 -0.22 -88.24 -46.01
CA ASP A 166 1.16 -88.69 -46.26
C ASP A 166 2.19 -87.54 -46.20
N GLY A 167 1.75 -86.31 -45.94
CA GLY A 167 2.58 -85.11 -45.79
C GLY A 167 2.90 -84.37 -47.11
N GLU A 168 2.38 -84.83 -48.24
CA GLU A 168 2.55 -84.14 -49.53
C GLU A 168 1.68 -82.88 -49.63
N LYS A 169 2.17 -81.86 -50.34
CA LYS A 169 1.47 -80.59 -50.55
C LYS A 169 0.39 -80.75 -51.61
N THR A 170 -0.86 -80.89 -51.18
CA THR A 170 -2.01 -81.09 -52.06
C THR A 170 -2.58 -79.79 -52.61
N GLY A 171 -2.42 -78.67 -51.90
CA GLY A 171 -2.92 -77.37 -52.35
C GLY A 171 -2.95 -76.34 -51.22
N ALA A 172 -3.88 -75.38 -51.32
CA ALA A 172 -4.13 -74.39 -50.28
C ALA A 172 -5.61 -74.01 -50.20
N VAL A 173 -6.07 -73.69 -48.99
CA VAL A 173 -7.34 -73.01 -48.73
C VAL A 173 -7.08 -71.50 -48.66
N PHE A 174 -7.83 -70.75 -49.45
CA PHE A 174 -7.84 -69.30 -49.46
C PHE A 174 -9.16 -68.79 -48.89
N VAL A 175 -9.08 -67.87 -47.92
CA VAL A 175 -10.23 -67.14 -47.40
C VAL A 175 -9.87 -65.66 -47.26
N SER A 176 -10.74 -64.79 -47.74
CA SER A 176 -10.65 -63.34 -47.59
C SER A 176 -11.76 -62.84 -46.70
N PHE A 177 -11.44 -61.92 -45.79
CA PHE A 177 -12.37 -61.34 -44.82
C PHE A 177 -12.45 -59.82 -45.00
N HIS A 178 -13.66 -59.29 -44.98
CA HIS A 178 -13.92 -57.86 -45.13
C HIS A 178 -13.23 -57.08 -44.01
N LEU A 179 -12.57 -55.96 -44.32
CA LEU A 179 -11.91 -55.13 -43.31
C LEU A 179 -12.89 -54.48 -42.32
N ASP A 180 -14.18 -54.45 -42.65
CA ASP A 180 -15.22 -54.00 -41.71
C ASP A 180 -15.26 -54.81 -40.42
N VAL A 181 -14.90 -56.10 -40.43
CA VAL A 181 -14.84 -56.89 -39.19
C VAL A 181 -13.79 -56.35 -38.21
N LEU A 182 -12.69 -55.79 -38.74
CA LEU A 182 -11.65 -55.12 -37.95
C LEU A 182 -12.07 -53.69 -37.60
N LYS A 183 -12.75 -53.01 -38.51
CA LYS A 183 -13.25 -51.65 -38.31
C LYS A 183 -14.24 -51.58 -37.15
N GLU A 184 -15.16 -52.54 -37.06
CA GLU A 184 -16.11 -52.63 -35.94
C GLU A 184 -15.40 -52.84 -34.60
N VAL A 185 -14.36 -53.68 -34.55
CA VAL A 185 -13.54 -53.87 -33.34
C VAL A 185 -12.89 -52.55 -32.91
N LEU A 186 -12.31 -51.81 -33.87
CA LEU A 186 -11.69 -50.50 -33.57
C LEU A 186 -12.71 -49.46 -33.14
N LEU A 187 -13.88 -49.40 -33.78
CA LEU A 187 -14.96 -48.48 -33.41
C LEU A 187 -15.46 -48.76 -31.98
N ASN A 188 -15.60 -50.03 -31.59
CA ASN A 188 -16.01 -50.41 -30.24
C ASN A 188 -14.98 -50.09 -29.14
N LEU A 189 -13.70 -49.96 -29.52
CA LEU A 189 -12.60 -49.59 -28.62
C LEU A 189 -12.25 -48.10 -28.64
N SER A 190 -12.82 -47.33 -29.58
CA SER A 190 -12.55 -45.91 -29.74
C SER A 190 -13.27 -45.09 -28.67
N ALA A 191 -12.55 -44.18 -28.00
CA ALA A 191 -13.18 -43.15 -27.19
C ALA A 191 -13.69 -41.98 -28.06
N ASP A 192 -14.50 -41.09 -27.48
CA ASP A 192 -14.97 -39.89 -28.18
C ASP A 192 -13.80 -39.05 -28.69
N GLY A 193 -13.73 -38.84 -30.01
CA GLY A 193 -12.67 -38.08 -30.67
C GLY A 193 -11.41 -38.87 -31.02
N ASP A 194 -11.38 -40.17 -30.71
CA ASP A 194 -10.37 -41.09 -31.24
C ASP A 194 -10.72 -41.53 -32.65
N HIS A 195 -9.70 -41.65 -33.50
CA HIS A 195 -9.82 -42.40 -34.74
C HIS A 195 -8.56 -43.21 -35.02
N PHE A 196 -8.78 -44.38 -35.61
CA PHE A 196 -7.74 -45.34 -35.94
C PHE A 196 -7.57 -45.44 -37.45
N GLU A 197 -6.31 -45.57 -37.85
CA GLU A 197 -5.91 -45.90 -39.21
C GLU A 197 -5.03 -47.14 -39.22
N LEU A 198 -5.32 -48.09 -40.10
CA LEU A 198 -4.52 -49.30 -40.30
C LEU A 198 -3.74 -49.20 -41.60
N PHE A 199 -2.43 -49.38 -41.49
CA PHE A 199 -1.50 -49.38 -42.61
C PHE A 199 -0.87 -50.75 -42.81
N ASP A 200 -0.49 -51.08 -44.04
CA ASP A 200 0.34 -52.26 -44.32
C ASP A 200 1.83 -52.04 -43.95
N GLY A 201 2.65 -53.08 -44.13
CA GLY A 201 4.10 -53.02 -43.87
C GLY A 201 4.87 -52.03 -44.76
N ARG A 202 4.25 -51.53 -45.83
CA ARG A 202 4.80 -50.55 -46.77
C ARG A 202 4.32 -49.12 -46.48
N GLY A 203 3.38 -48.95 -45.54
CA GLY A 203 2.82 -47.68 -45.15
C GLY A 203 1.63 -47.21 -46.01
N HIS A 204 0.99 -48.09 -46.77
CA HIS A 204 -0.28 -47.75 -47.44
C HIS A 204 -1.44 -47.89 -46.47
N LEU A 205 -2.37 -46.94 -46.51
CA LEU A 205 -3.59 -46.94 -45.70
C LEU A 205 -4.60 -47.93 -46.26
N HIS A 206 -5.12 -48.82 -45.41
CA HIS A 206 -6.14 -49.80 -45.78
C HIS A 206 -7.48 -49.66 -45.05
N LEU A 207 -7.48 -49.08 -43.84
CA LEU A 207 -8.70 -48.87 -43.06
C LEU A 207 -8.60 -47.55 -42.29
N SER A 208 -9.71 -46.82 -42.23
CA SER A 208 -9.89 -45.65 -41.34
C SER A 208 -11.26 -45.70 -40.65
N THR A 209 -11.30 -45.37 -39.36
CA THR A 209 -12.55 -45.31 -38.58
C THR A 209 -13.27 -43.96 -38.67
N SER A 210 -12.63 -42.91 -39.23
CA SER A 210 -13.22 -41.57 -39.37
C SER A 210 -13.33 -41.16 -40.83
N ALA A 211 -14.42 -40.45 -41.17
CA ALA A 211 -14.59 -39.80 -42.47
C ALA A 211 -14.00 -38.38 -42.54
N VAL A 212 -13.53 -37.84 -41.41
CA VAL A 212 -13.06 -36.45 -41.29
C VAL A 212 -11.57 -36.36 -41.60
N ASN A 213 -11.19 -35.42 -42.46
CA ASN A 213 -9.82 -35.12 -42.86
C ASN A 213 -8.91 -34.86 -41.62
N PRO A 214 -7.73 -35.48 -41.52
CA PRO A 214 -6.86 -35.48 -40.32
C PRO A 214 -6.19 -34.13 -39.99
N VAL A 215 -6.64 -33.01 -40.58
CA VAL A 215 -5.99 -31.69 -40.54
C VAL A 215 -5.97 -31.08 -39.12
N THR A 216 -6.81 -31.54 -38.20
CA THR A 216 -6.85 -31.06 -36.80
C THR A 216 -6.32 -32.05 -35.77
N SER A 217 -5.84 -33.23 -36.21
CA SER A 217 -5.43 -34.32 -35.33
C SER A 217 -3.96 -34.65 -35.55
N ILE A 218 -3.13 -34.39 -34.54
CA ILE A 218 -1.74 -34.83 -34.54
C ILE A 218 -1.75 -36.34 -34.28
N PRO A 219 -1.00 -37.17 -35.06
CA PRO A 219 -0.91 -38.60 -34.77
C PRO A 219 -0.41 -38.80 -33.35
N ALA A 220 -1.21 -39.46 -32.52
CA ALA A 220 -0.91 -39.65 -31.12
C ALA A 220 0.16 -40.74 -30.98
N TYR A 221 -0.12 -41.94 -31.52
CA TYR A 221 0.77 -43.10 -31.37
C TYR A 221 0.63 -44.09 -32.51
N LYS A 222 1.76 -44.72 -32.88
CA LYS A 222 1.86 -45.75 -33.92
C LYS A 222 2.43 -47.03 -33.32
N VAL A 223 1.74 -48.15 -33.53
CA VAL A 223 2.11 -49.47 -33.01
C VAL A 223 2.00 -50.51 -34.10
N ARG A 224 2.90 -51.49 -34.09
CA ARG A 224 2.83 -52.66 -34.97
C ARG A 224 1.82 -53.66 -34.40
N VAL A 225 0.90 -54.15 -35.22
CA VAL A 225 -0.01 -55.23 -34.81
C VAL A 225 0.80 -56.53 -34.66
N PRO A 226 0.72 -57.23 -33.51
CA PRO A 226 1.50 -58.45 -33.27
C PRO A 226 1.34 -59.50 -34.37
N GLU A 227 2.44 -60.19 -34.69
CA GLU A 227 2.50 -61.24 -35.73
C GLU A 227 2.05 -60.84 -37.14
N THR A 228 1.95 -59.52 -37.40
CA THR A 228 1.64 -59.00 -38.73
C THR A 228 2.68 -57.99 -39.22
N SER A 229 2.60 -57.58 -40.49
CA SER A 229 3.33 -56.40 -40.99
C SER A 229 2.59 -55.08 -40.72
N TRP A 230 1.39 -55.13 -40.15
CA TRP A 230 0.48 -53.98 -40.10
C TRP A 230 0.88 -52.97 -39.04
N GLN A 231 0.55 -51.72 -39.31
CA GLN A 231 0.79 -50.61 -38.39
C GLN A 231 -0.54 -49.92 -38.10
N LEU A 232 -0.90 -49.87 -36.82
CA LEU A 232 -2.08 -49.16 -36.33
C LEU A 232 -1.65 -47.79 -35.82
N VAL A 233 -2.33 -46.74 -36.27
CA VAL A 233 -2.11 -45.36 -35.83
C VAL A 233 -3.37 -44.86 -35.15
N LEU A 234 -3.21 -44.35 -33.93
CA LEU A 234 -4.26 -43.63 -33.21
C LEU A 234 -4.05 -42.13 -33.39
N TYR A 235 -5.13 -41.44 -33.70
CA TYR A 235 -5.22 -40.00 -33.68
C TYR A 235 -6.25 -39.60 -32.63
N ARG A 236 -5.86 -38.68 -31.75
CA ARG A 236 -6.69 -38.24 -30.62
C ARG A 236 -6.72 -36.72 -30.57
N ALA A 237 -7.90 -36.16 -30.34
CA ALA A 237 -8.05 -34.72 -30.13
C ALA A 237 -7.25 -34.25 -28.91
N GLN A 238 -6.56 -33.11 -29.04
CA GLN A 238 -5.83 -32.48 -27.94
C GLN A 238 -6.81 -32.04 -26.84
N PRO A 239 -6.47 -32.21 -25.55
CA PRO A 239 -7.32 -31.76 -24.45
C PRO A 239 -7.43 -30.23 -24.49
N LYS A 240 -8.65 -29.69 -24.35
CA LYS A 240 -8.87 -28.24 -24.30
C LYS A 240 -8.19 -27.66 -23.06
N SER A 241 -7.22 -26.77 -23.26
CA SER A 241 -6.42 -26.12 -22.21
C SER A 241 -7.16 -25.07 -21.36
N SER A 242 -8.49 -24.92 -21.54
CA SER A 242 -9.28 -23.84 -20.92
C SER A 242 -9.21 -23.83 -19.39
N ASN A 243 -9.10 -24.99 -18.75
CA ASN A 243 -9.03 -25.09 -17.30
C ASN A 243 -7.70 -24.58 -16.73
N VAL A 244 -6.62 -24.68 -17.51
CA VAL A 244 -5.28 -24.19 -17.12
C VAL A 244 -5.28 -22.66 -17.11
N ILE A 245 -5.84 -22.03 -18.15
CA ILE A 245 -5.94 -20.57 -18.26
C ILE A 245 -6.82 -20.00 -17.13
N ALA A 246 -7.97 -20.62 -16.86
CA ALA A 246 -8.88 -20.17 -15.80
C ALA A 246 -8.22 -20.24 -14.42
N ARG A 247 -7.47 -21.31 -14.12
CA ARG A 247 -6.71 -21.44 -12.87
C ARG A 247 -5.62 -20.37 -12.76
N LEU A 248 -4.86 -20.13 -13.83
CA LEU A 248 -3.82 -19.10 -13.86
C LEU A 248 -4.39 -17.71 -13.51
N VAL A 249 -5.48 -17.32 -14.18
CA VAL A 249 -6.14 -16.03 -13.94
C VAL A 249 -6.61 -15.92 -12.49
N SER A 250 -7.15 -16.99 -11.91
CA SER A 250 -7.63 -16.98 -10.52
C SER A 250 -6.51 -16.83 -9.49
N VAL A 251 -5.36 -17.48 -9.72
CA VAL A 251 -4.17 -17.40 -8.86
C VAL A 251 -3.59 -15.99 -8.92
N ASP A 252 -3.40 -15.44 -10.12
CA ASP A 252 -2.89 -14.08 -10.32
C ASP A 252 -3.81 -13.02 -9.68
N ALA A 253 -5.13 -13.19 -9.82
CA ALA A 253 -6.11 -12.30 -9.20
C ALA A 253 -6.03 -12.33 -7.67
N ALA A 254 -5.96 -13.52 -7.05
CA ALA A 254 -5.86 -13.65 -5.60
C ALA A 254 -4.60 -12.97 -5.04
N ILE A 255 -3.49 -13.14 -5.74
CA ILE A 255 -2.20 -12.52 -5.40
C ILE A 255 -2.27 -11.00 -5.49
N LEU A 256 -2.85 -10.46 -6.58
CA LEU A 256 -2.98 -9.03 -6.78
C LEU A 256 -3.78 -8.38 -5.63
N VAL A 257 -4.81 -9.07 -5.15
CA VAL A 257 -5.60 -8.64 -3.98
C VAL A 257 -4.73 -8.63 -2.72
N LEU A 258 -3.93 -9.67 -2.47
CA LEU A 258 -3.05 -9.73 -1.29
C LEU A 258 -1.98 -8.62 -1.31
N VAL A 259 -1.36 -8.37 -2.46
CA VAL A 259 -0.40 -7.26 -2.63
C VAL A 259 -1.09 -5.92 -2.35
N SER A 260 -2.28 -5.71 -2.92
CA SER A 260 -3.05 -4.48 -2.73
C SER A 260 -3.40 -4.25 -1.26
N LEU A 261 -3.83 -5.29 -0.55
CA LEU A 261 -4.11 -5.22 0.90
C LEU A 261 -2.86 -4.90 1.72
N ALA A 262 -1.72 -5.50 1.39
CA ALA A 262 -0.45 -5.22 2.07
C ALA A 262 -0.01 -3.76 1.88
N VAL A 263 -0.13 -3.23 0.65
CA VAL A 263 0.17 -1.83 0.33
C VAL A 263 -0.76 -0.90 1.10
N VAL A 264 -2.07 -1.14 1.09
CA VAL A 264 -3.06 -0.33 1.83
C VAL A 264 -2.79 -0.35 3.33
N TYR A 265 -2.51 -1.52 3.91
CA TYR A 265 -2.16 -1.64 5.32
C TYR A 265 -0.91 -0.82 5.66
N MET A 266 0.13 -0.89 4.82
CA MET A 266 1.37 -0.17 5.06
C MET A 266 1.17 1.35 4.96
N ILE A 267 0.44 1.83 3.95
CA ILE A 267 0.08 3.25 3.80
C ILE A 267 -0.68 3.74 5.04
N ARG A 268 -1.70 3.01 5.48
CA ARG A 268 -2.47 3.37 6.69
C ARG A 268 -1.59 3.44 7.94
N ARG A 269 -0.67 2.49 8.10
CA ARG A 269 0.27 2.46 9.22
C ARG A 269 1.20 3.68 9.22
N THR A 270 1.73 4.06 8.05
CA THR A 270 2.59 5.25 7.93
C THR A 270 1.88 6.56 8.17
N MET A 271 0.69 6.72 7.58
CA MET A 271 -0.09 7.95 7.72
C MET A 271 -0.53 8.17 9.15
N SER A 272 -0.90 7.09 9.87
CA SER A 272 -1.22 7.17 11.29
C SER A 272 -0.01 7.63 12.13
N ALA A 273 1.17 7.05 11.87
CA ALA A 273 2.40 7.45 12.56
C ALA A 273 2.79 8.90 12.28
N PHE A 274 2.70 9.34 11.02
CA PHE A 274 3.01 10.71 10.63
C PHE A 274 2.03 11.72 11.22
N SER A 275 0.73 11.46 11.14
CA SER A 275 -0.31 12.32 11.73
C SER A 275 -0.13 12.49 13.25
N SER A 276 0.22 11.40 13.94
CA SER A 276 0.49 11.43 15.38
C SER A 276 1.76 12.22 15.74
N ASP A 277 2.81 12.17 14.92
CA ASP A 277 4.00 12.99 15.16
C ASP A 277 3.75 14.47 14.82
N LEU A 278 2.96 14.76 13.77
CA LEU A 278 2.60 16.12 13.37
C LEU A 278 1.76 16.82 14.44
N SER A 279 0.78 16.12 15.03
CA SER A 279 -0.04 16.67 16.10
C SER A 279 0.79 17.01 17.34
N ARG A 280 1.79 16.18 17.69
CA ARG A 280 2.73 16.47 18.78
C ARG A 280 3.56 17.71 18.52
N VAL A 281 4.09 17.87 17.30
CA VAL A 281 4.83 19.08 16.91
C VAL A 281 3.93 20.31 16.99
N HIS A 282 2.68 20.20 16.51
CA HIS A 282 1.71 21.30 16.59
C HIS A 282 1.40 21.68 18.04
N SER A 283 1.15 20.71 18.92
CA SER A 283 0.92 20.97 20.35
C SER A 283 2.13 21.59 21.04
N ALA A 284 3.35 21.15 20.70
CA ALA A 284 4.58 21.75 21.21
C ALA A 284 4.67 23.23 20.79
N LEU A 285 4.46 23.54 19.50
CA LEU A 285 4.44 24.92 19.01
C LEU A 285 3.36 25.79 19.67
N GLN A 286 2.15 25.27 19.87
CA GLN A 286 1.09 26.00 20.58
C GLN A 286 1.48 26.33 22.03
N SER A 287 2.05 25.36 22.76
CA SER A 287 2.48 25.62 24.14
C SER A 287 3.58 26.68 24.25
N VAL A 288 4.40 26.84 23.21
CA VAL A 288 5.40 27.92 23.11
C VAL A 288 4.72 29.28 22.92
N LEU A 289 3.74 29.35 22.02
CA LEU A 289 2.97 30.58 21.80
C LEU A 289 2.22 31.02 23.07
N ASP A 290 1.71 30.06 23.83
CA ASP A 290 0.98 30.30 25.08
C ASP A 290 1.90 30.53 26.30
N GLY A 291 3.23 30.51 26.10
CA GLY A 291 4.22 30.70 27.18
C GLY A 291 4.24 29.59 28.24
N SER A 292 3.59 28.46 27.96
CA SER A 292 3.42 27.32 28.87
C SER A 292 4.33 26.12 28.53
N TYR A 293 5.24 26.31 27.57
CA TYR A 293 6.12 25.25 27.10
C TYR A 293 6.98 24.66 28.22
N ARG A 294 6.93 23.34 28.37
CA ARG A 294 7.74 22.58 29.32
C ARG A 294 8.64 21.61 28.55
N PRO A 295 9.98 21.67 28.73
CA PRO A 295 10.90 20.72 28.10
C PRO A 295 10.63 19.30 28.59
N GLY A 296 10.56 18.33 27.66
CA GLY A 296 10.35 16.92 28.01
C GLY A 296 9.46 16.15 27.04
N SER A 297 9.74 16.22 25.74
CA SER A 297 8.92 15.55 24.73
C SER A 297 8.96 14.02 24.83
N GLN A 298 7.78 13.39 24.75
CA GLN A 298 7.63 11.96 24.49
C GLN A 298 8.32 11.56 23.17
N PRO A 299 8.88 10.34 23.06
CA PRO A 299 9.58 9.90 21.85
C PRO A 299 8.66 9.91 20.61
N THR A 300 9.11 10.53 19.52
CA THR A 300 8.43 10.48 18.21
C THR A 300 8.63 9.11 17.54
N SER A 301 7.66 8.72 16.72
CA SER A 301 7.70 7.42 16.03
C SER A 301 8.60 7.43 14.78
N ILE A 302 8.71 8.59 14.12
CA ILE A 302 9.51 8.80 12.91
C ILE A 302 10.85 9.46 13.29
N LYS A 303 11.93 9.01 12.64
CA LYS A 303 13.30 9.47 12.94
C LYS A 303 13.51 10.91 12.49
N GLU A 304 12.99 11.25 11.31
CA GLU A 304 13.10 12.56 10.68
C GLU A 304 12.37 13.64 11.49
N THR A 305 11.18 13.34 12.05
CA THR A 305 10.47 14.24 12.97
C THR A 305 11.18 14.38 14.31
N GLY A 306 11.75 13.28 14.83
CA GLY A 306 12.53 13.31 16.07
C GLY A 306 13.80 14.16 15.97
N ALA A 307 14.41 14.26 14.79
CA ALA A 307 15.60 15.10 14.58
C ALA A 307 15.28 16.60 14.51
N LEU A 308 14.05 16.97 14.13
CA LEU A 308 13.61 18.36 14.06
C LEU A 308 13.15 18.91 15.41
N LEU A 309 12.69 18.03 16.30
CA LEU A 309 12.13 18.43 17.59
C LEU A 309 13.12 19.26 18.43
N PRO A 310 14.38 18.85 18.64
CA PRO A 310 15.34 19.64 19.42
C PRO A 310 15.59 21.05 18.85
N GLN A 311 15.54 21.20 17.52
CA GLN A 311 15.72 22.50 16.87
C GLN A 311 14.53 23.44 17.11
N ILE A 312 13.31 22.89 17.07
CA ILE A 312 12.08 23.63 17.38
C ILE A 312 12.09 24.04 18.87
N GLU A 313 12.49 23.15 19.76
CA GLU A 313 12.59 23.43 21.20
C GLU A 313 13.62 24.53 21.48
N GLN A 314 14.78 24.47 20.85
CA GLN A 314 15.81 25.51 21.00
C GLN A 314 15.35 26.87 20.48
N LEU A 315 14.66 26.90 19.33
CA LEU A 315 14.11 28.14 18.77
C LEU A 315 13.04 28.75 19.69
N ALA A 316 12.17 27.90 20.24
CA ALA A 316 11.12 28.31 21.15
C ALA A 316 11.67 28.98 22.43
N LEU A 317 12.67 28.35 23.07
CA LEU A 317 13.32 28.91 24.26
C LEU A 317 13.94 30.28 23.97
N ARG A 318 14.61 30.41 22.82
CA ARG A 318 15.24 31.66 22.41
C ARG A 318 14.22 32.79 22.22
N LEU A 319 13.08 32.49 21.59
CA LEU A 319 12.01 33.47 21.42
C LEU A 319 11.43 33.94 22.75
N GLN A 320 11.22 33.03 23.69
CA GLN A 320 10.72 33.35 25.02
C GLN A 320 11.69 34.26 25.79
N GLU A 321 12.99 33.94 25.75
CA GLU A 321 14.05 34.74 26.37
C GLU A 321 14.10 36.16 25.80
N THR A 322 14.16 36.29 24.48
CA THR A 322 14.17 37.62 23.82
C THR A 322 12.92 38.45 24.15
N ASN A 323 11.73 37.83 24.20
CA ASN A 323 10.50 38.54 24.54
C ASN A 323 10.50 39.03 25.99
N HIS A 324 11.04 38.22 26.91
CA HIS A 324 11.21 38.59 28.30
C HIS A 324 12.20 39.76 28.45
N GLU A 325 13.34 39.72 27.77
CA GLU A 325 14.34 40.81 27.77
C GLU A 325 13.75 42.13 27.26
N LEU A 326 13.00 42.11 26.15
CA LEU A 326 12.35 43.31 25.60
C LEU A 326 11.37 43.94 26.60
N ARG A 327 10.57 43.12 27.30
CA ARG A 327 9.65 43.61 28.34
C ARG A 327 10.40 44.21 29.51
N GLN A 328 11.55 43.64 29.89
CA GLN A 328 12.38 44.16 30.96
C GLN A 328 13.13 45.44 30.60
N GLN A 329 13.22 45.86 29.35
CA GLN A 329 14.00 47.03 28.94
C GLN A 329 13.21 48.35 28.81
N SER A 330 11.87 48.36 28.95
CA SER A 330 11.08 49.60 28.87
C SER A 330 11.00 50.37 30.20
N LEU A 331 11.71 51.51 30.33
CA LEU A 331 11.80 52.31 31.57
C LEU A 331 10.95 53.59 31.58
N SER A 332 10.28 53.92 30.46
CA SER A 332 9.43 55.10 30.32
C SER A 332 7.94 54.74 30.27
N ASP A 333 7.09 55.68 30.67
CA ASP A 333 5.64 55.63 30.47
C ASP A 333 5.31 55.96 29.01
N PRO A 334 4.57 55.10 28.29
CA PRO A 334 4.34 55.29 26.85
C PRO A 334 3.43 56.48 26.51
N LEU A 335 2.63 56.99 27.45
CA LEU A 335 1.73 58.13 27.19
C LEU A 335 2.44 59.47 27.41
N THR A 336 3.19 59.58 28.50
CA THR A 336 3.76 60.86 29.00
C THR A 336 5.25 60.99 28.73
N ASN A 337 5.92 59.90 28.36
CA ASN A 337 7.36 59.80 28.09
C ASN A 337 8.28 60.13 29.29
N VAL A 338 7.73 60.36 30.48
CA VAL A 338 8.49 60.37 31.74
C VAL A 338 8.78 58.95 32.19
N PHE A 339 9.54 58.76 33.26
CA PHE A 339 9.84 57.42 33.75
C PHE A 339 8.57 56.68 34.22
N ASN A 340 8.53 55.37 34.05
CA ASN A 340 7.42 54.57 34.57
C ASN A 340 7.64 54.20 36.04
N ARG A 341 6.59 53.69 36.68
CA ARG A 341 6.60 53.20 38.06
C ARG A 341 7.80 52.30 38.38
N ARG A 342 8.17 51.41 37.45
CA ARG A 342 9.27 50.46 37.66
C ARG A 342 10.62 51.16 37.78
N TYR A 343 10.91 52.13 36.92
CA TYR A 343 12.14 52.91 37.04
C TYR A 343 12.13 53.79 38.29
N PHE A 344 10.97 54.36 38.64
CA PHE A 344 10.80 55.09 39.89
C PHE A 344 11.12 54.23 41.13
N ASP A 345 10.53 53.04 41.26
CA ASP A 345 10.75 52.18 42.43
C ASP A 345 12.23 51.77 42.55
N LEU A 346 12.91 51.50 41.42
CA LEU A 346 14.35 51.23 41.37
C LEU A 346 15.17 52.42 41.88
N MET A 347 14.85 53.63 41.40
CA MET A 347 15.58 54.84 41.79
C MET A 347 15.29 55.26 43.23
N LEU A 348 14.06 55.07 43.72
CA LEU A 348 13.70 55.33 45.11
C LEU A 348 14.49 54.41 46.05
N ALA A 349 14.58 53.12 45.74
CA ALA A 349 15.38 52.17 46.52
C ALA A 349 16.87 52.53 46.49
N HIS A 350 17.39 52.92 45.32
CA HIS A 350 18.79 53.34 45.17
C HIS A 350 19.11 54.59 46.00
N LEU A 351 18.27 55.63 45.92
CA LEU A 351 18.47 56.89 46.64
C LEU A 351 18.27 56.74 48.16
N HIS A 352 17.37 55.85 48.58
CA HIS A 352 17.21 55.51 49.99
C HIS A 352 18.50 54.92 50.57
N GLU A 353 19.14 53.95 49.90
CA GLU A 353 20.43 53.44 50.36
C GLU A 353 21.56 54.50 50.28
N GLN A 354 21.53 55.35 49.26
CA GLN A 354 22.52 56.43 49.09
C GLN A 354 22.43 57.49 50.20
N SER A 355 21.24 57.75 50.75
CA SER A 355 21.00 58.72 51.83
C SER A 355 21.80 58.40 53.11
N ARG A 356 22.23 57.13 53.31
CA ARG A 356 23.13 56.77 54.44
C ARG A 356 24.48 57.49 54.39
N ARG A 357 24.89 57.99 53.23
CA ARG A 357 26.23 58.59 53.00
C ARG A 357 26.19 59.99 52.40
N GLN A 358 25.04 60.45 51.93
CA GLN A 358 24.86 61.72 51.23
C GLN A 358 23.61 62.43 51.74
N PRO A 359 23.46 63.76 51.52
CA PRO A 359 22.25 64.47 51.92
C PRO A 359 20.98 63.80 51.40
N ALA A 360 19.95 63.71 52.24
CA ALA A 360 18.67 63.13 51.87
C ALA A 360 18.07 63.82 50.64
N SER A 361 17.49 63.03 49.75
CA SER A 361 16.71 63.54 48.63
C SER A 361 15.25 63.71 49.06
N VAL A 362 14.48 64.50 48.32
CA VAL A 362 13.07 64.75 48.66
C VAL A 362 12.18 64.00 47.68
N LEU A 363 11.26 63.19 48.22
CA LEU A 363 10.20 62.56 47.45
C LEU A 363 8.97 63.45 47.46
N VAL A 364 8.43 63.70 46.27
CA VAL A 364 7.19 64.45 46.07
C VAL A 364 6.20 63.56 45.34
N ILE A 365 5.01 63.36 45.91
CA ILE A 365 3.89 62.68 45.27
C ILE A 365 2.85 63.72 44.87
N ILE A 366 2.38 63.60 43.64
CA ILE A 366 1.47 64.55 43.00
C ILE A 366 0.29 63.78 42.42
N ASP A 367 -0.92 64.19 42.78
CA ASP A 367 -2.17 63.66 42.25
C ASP A 367 -2.98 64.80 41.62
N LEU A 368 -3.60 64.54 40.46
CA LEU A 368 -4.48 65.49 39.80
C LEU A 368 -5.89 65.41 40.42
N ASN A 369 -6.27 66.44 41.16
CA ASN A 369 -7.58 66.54 41.77
C ASN A 369 -8.68 66.50 40.71
N ASP A 370 -9.73 65.71 40.99
CA ASP A 370 -10.92 65.57 40.16
C ASP A 370 -10.63 65.17 38.69
N PHE A 371 -9.48 64.56 38.39
CA PHE A 371 -9.12 64.15 37.03
C PHE A 371 -10.15 63.23 36.37
N LYS A 372 -10.81 62.38 37.16
CA LYS A 372 -11.93 61.57 36.69
C LYS A 372 -13.08 62.43 36.14
N LEU A 373 -13.41 63.55 36.78
CA LEU A 373 -14.45 64.48 36.27
C LEU A 373 -14.01 65.16 34.96
N VAL A 374 -12.72 65.42 34.78
CA VAL A 374 -12.17 65.92 33.51
C VAL A 374 -12.40 64.89 32.40
N ASN A 375 -12.04 63.62 32.65
CA ASN A 375 -12.29 62.51 31.72
C ASN A 375 -13.78 62.33 31.42
N ASP A 376 -14.63 62.36 32.44
CA ASP A 376 -16.07 62.13 32.28
C ASP A 376 -16.73 63.27 31.47
N ARG A 377 -16.24 64.51 31.59
CA ARG A 377 -16.80 65.68 30.88
C ARG A 377 -16.25 65.88 29.47
N LYS A 378 -14.99 65.54 29.22
CA LYS A 378 -14.27 65.91 27.99
C LYS A 378 -13.70 64.70 27.22
N GLY A 379 -13.83 63.50 27.77
CA GLY A 379 -13.35 62.24 27.19
C GLY A 379 -11.89 61.92 27.53
N HIS A 380 -11.53 60.65 27.43
CA HIS A 380 -10.19 60.17 27.77
C HIS A 380 -9.07 60.78 26.92
N GLN A 381 -9.32 61.08 25.65
CA GLN A 381 -8.32 61.76 24.80
C GLN A 381 -7.94 63.15 25.33
N PHE A 382 -8.92 63.88 25.89
CA PHE A 382 -8.65 65.16 26.53
C PHE A 382 -7.87 64.96 27.83
N GLY A 383 -8.21 63.95 28.63
CA GLY A 383 -7.43 63.59 29.81
C GLY A 383 -5.99 63.17 29.49
N ASP A 384 -5.77 62.45 28.40
CA ASP A 384 -4.44 62.07 27.93
C ASP A 384 -3.59 63.31 27.59
N LEU A 385 -4.17 64.31 26.93
CA LEU A 385 -3.51 65.60 26.68
C LEU A 385 -3.20 66.34 27.98
N VAL A 386 -4.11 66.32 28.96
CA VAL A 386 -3.87 66.88 30.30
C VAL A 386 -2.67 66.18 30.94
N LEU A 387 -2.64 64.85 30.97
CA LEU A 387 -1.53 64.07 31.57
C LEU A 387 -0.19 64.32 30.88
N GLN A 388 -0.16 64.38 29.54
CA GLN A 388 1.04 64.73 28.77
C GLN A 388 1.55 66.13 29.11
N HIS A 389 0.63 67.09 29.23
CA HIS A 389 0.97 68.47 29.56
C HIS A 389 1.38 68.63 31.03
N THR A 390 0.81 67.84 31.95
CA THR A 390 1.27 67.76 33.35
C THR A 390 2.67 67.16 33.45
N ALA A 391 2.97 66.11 32.70
CA ALA A 391 4.31 65.55 32.66
C ALA A 391 5.34 66.59 32.20
N LYS A 392 5.01 67.34 31.13
CA LYS A 392 5.82 68.46 30.65
C LYS A 392 5.99 69.57 31.70
N PHE A 393 4.89 69.96 32.37
CA PHE A 393 4.90 70.95 33.43
C PHE A 393 5.89 70.62 34.56
N LEU A 394 5.92 69.35 34.96
CA LEU A 394 6.81 68.85 36.01
C LEU A 394 8.25 68.80 35.52
N CYS A 395 8.50 68.29 34.30
CA CYS A 395 9.83 68.29 33.69
C CYS A 395 10.43 69.70 33.57
N ASP A 396 9.63 70.71 33.21
CA ASP A 396 10.08 72.11 33.07
C ASP A 396 10.48 72.75 34.43
N ARG A 397 10.12 72.13 35.55
CA ARG A 397 10.33 72.67 36.92
C ARG A 397 11.42 71.95 37.70
N VAL A 398 11.99 70.90 37.14
CA VAL A 398 13.03 70.12 37.80
C VAL A 398 14.33 70.21 37.02
N ARG A 399 15.45 69.89 37.68
CA ARG A 399 16.76 69.86 37.04
C ARG A 399 16.92 68.54 36.30
N THR A 400 17.91 68.47 35.41
CA THR A 400 18.26 67.21 34.72
C THR A 400 18.71 66.09 35.67
N THR A 401 19.12 66.44 36.88
CA THR A 401 19.50 65.49 37.94
C THR A 401 18.30 64.94 38.69
N ASP A 402 17.14 65.56 38.58
CA ASP A 402 15.92 65.16 39.27
C ASP A 402 15.14 64.15 38.40
N LEU A 403 14.23 63.41 39.03
CA LEU A 403 13.46 62.36 38.36
C LEU A 403 11.98 62.73 38.36
N VAL A 404 11.33 62.62 37.20
CA VAL A 404 9.87 62.66 37.08
C VAL A 404 9.39 61.30 36.60
N ALA A 405 8.40 60.74 37.27
CA ALA A 405 7.78 59.49 36.89
C ALA A 405 6.26 59.55 36.99
N ARG A 406 5.59 58.74 36.18
CA ARG A 406 4.16 58.45 36.33
C ARG A 406 4.00 57.12 37.04
N LEU A 407 3.33 57.13 38.18
CA LEU A 407 3.12 55.94 39.01
C LEU A 407 1.97 55.09 38.49
N GLY A 408 0.96 55.74 37.90
CA GLY A 408 -0.22 55.12 37.30
C GLY A 408 -1.38 56.10 37.29
N GLY A 409 -2.32 55.95 36.36
CA GLY A 409 -3.50 56.83 36.29
C GLY A 409 -3.12 58.32 36.22
N ASP A 410 -3.50 59.07 37.23
CA ASP A 410 -3.29 60.50 37.42
C ASP A 410 -2.25 60.84 38.52
N GLU A 411 -1.47 59.85 38.95
CA GLU A 411 -0.44 60.01 39.97
C GLU A 411 0.95 60.14 39.34
N PHE A 412 1.67 61.17 39.77
CA PHE A 412 3.05 61.45 39.42
C PHE A 412 3.93 61.45 40.67
N ALA A 413 5.20 61.08 40.48
CA ALA A 413 6.23 61.24 41.48
C ALA A 413 7.36 62.11 40.94
N VAL A 414 7.92 62.94 41.81
CA VAL A 414 9.14 63.69 41.55
C VAL A 414 10.14 63.41 42.65
N ILE A 415 11.38 63.09 42.28
CA ILE A 415 12.50 62.99 43.23
C ILE A 415 13.44 64.17 42.99
N LEU A 416 13.57 65.02 44.01
CA LEU A 416 14.41 66.21 44.00
C LEU A 416 15.72 65.92 44.73
N ASN A 417 16.83 65.92 44.00
CA ASN A 417 18.12 65.54 44.54
C ASN A 417 18.82 66.73 45.21
N SER A 418 19.32 66.54 46.45
CA SER A 418 20.11 67.53 47.19
C SER A 418 19.46 68.93 47.30
N MET A 419 18.14 68.97 47.57
CA MET A 419 17.40 70.22 47.69
C MET A 419 17.47 70.77 49.13
N ALA A 420 17.90 72.03 49.28
CA ALA A 420 17.86 72.72 50.58
C ALA A 420 16.40 73.02 51.02
N PRO A 421 16.08 72.98 52.32
CA PRO A 421 14.71 73.19 52.80
C PRO A 421 14.05 74.48 52.30
N GLU A 422 14.80 75.59 52.25
CA GLU A 422 14.28 76.89 51.81
C GLU A 422 13.94 76.89 50.31
N MET A 423 14.68 76.12 49.52
CA MET A 423 14.42 75.95 48.09
C MET A 423 13.24 75.01 47.83
N LEU A 424 13.03 74.03 48.72
CA LEU A 424 11.89 73.11 48.65
C LEU A 424 10.56 73.84 48.86
N ASP A 425 10.45 74.67 49.90
CA ASP A 425 9.23 75.44 50.15
C ASP A 425 8.92 76.38 48.97
N HIS A 426 9.96 77.01 48.41
CA HIS A 426 9.79 77.83 47.20
C HIS A 426 9.29 77.00 46.02
N TRP A 427 9.93 75.88 45.72
CA TRP A 427 9.54 74.99 44.62
C TRP A 427 8.11 74.49 44.76
N LEU A 428 7.73 73.97 45.93
CA LEU A 428 6.38 73.48 46.22
C LEU A 428 5.34 74.59 46.00
N SER A 429 5.64 75.79 46.48
CA SER A 429 4.73 76.93 46.34
C SER A 429 4.55 77.40 44.89
N VAL A 430 5.61 77.40 44.09
CA VAL A 430 5.59 77.79 42.67
C VAL A 430 4.92 76.72 41.81
N THR A 431 5.20 75.44 42.08
CA THR A 431 4.60 74.30 41.40
C THR A 431 3.09 74.25 41.67
N ALA A 432 2.67 74.29 42.94
CA ALA A 432 1.24 74.24 43.29
C ALA A 432 0.46 75.45 42.72
N ARG A 433 0.97 76.68 42.86
CA ARG A 433 0.29 77.88 42.33
C ARG A 433 0.30 77.96 40.81
N GLY A 434 1.39 77.50 40.18
CA GLY A 434 1.62 77.65 38.75
C GLY A 434 0.85 76.63 37.90
N TYR A 435 0.42 75.51 38.49
CA TYR A 435 -0.18 74.41 37.73
C TYR A 435 -1.49 74.79 37.04
N ASP A 436 -2.45 75.36 37.77
CA ASP A 436 -3.77 75.70 37.22
C ASP A 436 -3.67 76.69 36.04
N ALA A 437 -2.77 77.67 36.14
CA ALA A 437 -2.50 78.60 35.04
C ALA A 437 -1.79 77.92 33.86
N TYR A 438 -0.86 77.00 34.13
CA TYR A 438 -0.07 76.32 33.10
C TYR A 438 -0.88 75.29 32.31
N VAL A 439 -1.70 74.49 33.00
CA VAL A 439 -2.48 73.42 32.37
C VAL A 439 -3.47 74.00 31.34
N ARG A 440 -3.93 75.23 31.57
CA ARG A 440 -4.85 75.97 30.69
C ARG A 440 -4.19 76.83 29.61
N GLN A 441 -2.84 76.87 29.53
CA GLN A 441 -2.13 77.66 28.52
C GLN A 441 -2.44 77.23 27.08
N PRO A 442 -2.45 75.93 26.75
CA PRO A 442 -2.79 75.48 25.39
C PRO A 442 -4.25 75.81 25.07
N PRO A 443 -4.57 76.31 23.86
CA PRO A 443 -5.95 76.59 23.45
C PRO A 443 -6.89 75.40 23.62
N GLU A 444 -6.37 74.20 23.39
CA GLU A 444 -7.08 72.92 23.50
C GLU A 444 -7.38 72.52 24.95
N LEU A 445 -6.64 73.04 25.93
CA LEU A 445 -6.78 72.72 27.35
C LEU A 445 -7.33 73.89 28.19
N ARG A 446 -7.87 74.95 27.57
CA ARG A 446 -8.42 76.11 28.30
C ARG A 446 -9.49 75.76 29.33
N ASP A 447 -10.24 74.70 29.07
CA ASP A 447 -11.30 74.18 29.94
C ASP A 447 -10.80 73.12 30.94
N ALA A 448 -9.49 72.89 31.05
CA ALA A 448 -8.91 71.95 32.02
C ALA A 448 -8.98 72.55 33.43
N GLU A 449 -10.11 72.34 34.10
CA GLU A 449 -10.28 72.61 35.53
C GLU A 449 -9.64 71.48 36.34
N CYS A 450 -8.32 71.55 36.52
CA CYS A 450 -7.58 70.53 37.25
C CYS A 450 -6.55 71.20 38.16
N GLN A 451 -6.56 70.80 39.43
CA GLN A 451 -5.58 71.22 40.43
C GLN A 451 -4.72 70.02 40.82
N ILE A 452 -3.62 70.27 41.51
CA ILE A 452 -2.77 69.20 42.04
C ILE A 452 -2.76 69.22 43.56
N SER A 453 -2.83 68.03 44.15
CA SER A 453 -2.48 67.79 45.55
C SER A 453 -1.04 67.29 45.62
N ILE A 454 -0.27 67.82 46.56
CA ILE A 454 1.16 67.50 46.69
C ILE A 454 1.44 67.00 48.11
N GLY A 455 2.03 65.82 48.22
CA GLY A 455 2.60 65.28 49.45
C GLY A 455 4.11 65.15 49.34
N VAL A 456 4.80 65.34 50.46
CA VAL A 456 6.27 65.42 50.50
C VAL A 456 6.81 64.55 51.62
N SER A 457 7.90 63.86 51.36
CA SER A 457 8.65 63.10 52.36
C SER A 457 10.16 63.14 52.06
N LEU A 458 10.98 62.86 53.06
CA LEU A 458 12.41 62.64 52.88
C LEU A 458 12.69 61.21 52.42
N ILE A 459 13.59 61.09 51.46
CA ILE A 459 14.25 59.82 51.14
C ILE A 459 15.48 59.73 52.05
N ASP A 460 15.26 59.28 53.29
CA ASP A 460 16.29 59.20 54.33
C ASP A 460 16.20 57.87 55.10
N ALA A 461 17.26 57.06 55.01
CA ALA A 461 17.42 55.79 55.70
C ALA A 461 17.69 55.92 57.22
N ALA A 462 17.89 57.14 57.73
CA ALA A 462 17.90 57.41 59.16
C ALA A 462 16.48 57.67 59.71
N VAL A 463 15.54 58.09 58.86
CA VAL A 463 14.14 58.39 59.22
C VAL A 463 13.23 57.18 58.95
N TYR A 464 13.47 56.47 57.85
CA TYR A 464 12.64 55.38 57.36
C TYR A 464 13.45 54.09 57.26
N GLU A 465 12.85 52.93 57.60
CA GLU A 465 13.53 51.63 57.52
C GLU A 465 13.59 51.09 56.08
N SER A 466 12.61 51.48 55.26
CA SER A 466 12.51 51.08 53.86
C SER A 466 12.16 52.25 52.94
N PRO A 467 12.50 52.18 51.64
CA PRO A 467 12.05 53.17 50.66
C PRO A 467 10.51 53.25 50.57
N GLN A 468 9.81 52.16 50.87
CA GLN A 468 8.34 52.13 50.88
C GLN A 468 7.74 52.99 51.99
N ASP A 469 8.42 53.15 53.13
CA ASP A 469 7.92 53.99 54.23
C ASP A 469 7.98 55.49 53.85
N ALA A 470 9.03 55.91 53.14
CA ALA A 470 9.13 57.27 52.60
C ALA A 470 8.03 57.55 51.56
N LEU A 471 7.75 56.58 50.68
CA LEU A 471 6.63 56.66 49.75
C LEU A 471 5.29 56.75 50.50
N HIS A 472 5.08 55.89 51.49
CA HIS A 472 3.85 55.88 52.27
C HIS A 472 3.63 57.20 53.01
N ALA A 473 4.68 57.79 53.58
CA ALA A 473 4.61 59.10 54.22
C ALA A 473 4.25 60.23 53.22
N ALA A 474 4.85 60.22 52.03
CA ALA A 474 4.49 61.20 50.99
C ALA A 474 3.04 61.02 50.52
N ASP A 475 2.56 59.78 50.36
CA ASP A 475 1.17 59.47 50.00
C ASP A 475 0.19 59.94 51.09
N GLN A 476 0.50 59.71 52.36
CA GLN A 476 -0.31 60.18 53.49
C GLN A 476 -0.39 61.71 53.53
N ALA A 477 0.73 62.40 53.32
CA ALA A 477 0.78 63.86 53.24
C ALA A 477 -0.06 64.39 52.06
N MET A 478 0.01 63.74 50.90
CA MET A 478 -0.78 64.08 49.71
C MET A 478 -2.27 63.86 49.97
N TYR A 479 -2.64 62.73 50.57
CA TYR A 479 -4.01 62.41 50.93
C TYR A 479 -4.59 63.41 51.94
N GLY A 480 -3.80 63.81 52.95
CA GLY A 480 -4.18 64.87 53.89
C GLY A 480 -4.41 66.22 53.19
N ALA A 481 -3.54 66.60 52.24
CA ALA A 481 -3.73 67.80 51.43
C ALA A 481 -5.01 67.74 50.57
N LYS A 482 -5.30 66.57 50.00
CA LYS A 482 -6.51 66.31 49.18
C LYS A 482 -7.78 66.46 50.02
N GLN A 483 -7.85 65.88 51.21
CA GLN A 483 -9.01 66.00 52.10
C GLN A 483 -9.29 67.46 52.50
N GLN A 484 -8.25 68.22 52.88
CA GLN A 484 -8.38 69.61 53.30
C GLN A 484 -8.74 70.57 52.15
N SER A 485 -8.46 70.22 50.90
CA SER A 485 -8.83 71.02 49.72
C SER A 485 -10.34 71.02 49.42
N THR A 486 -11.09 70.09 50.02
CA THR A 486 -12.56 69.96 49.86
C THR A 486 -13.31 71.07 50.62
N GLU A 487 -12.70 71.71 51.63
CA GLU A 487 -13.26 72.88 52.32
C GLU A 487 -12.97 74.16 51.53
N LYS A 488 -14.02 74.82 51.05
CA LYS A 488 -14.06 75.93 50.06
C LYS A 488 -13.25 77.22 50.36
N SER A 489 -12.27 77.23 51.26
CA SER A 489 -11.53 78.45 51.64
C SER A 489 -10.00 78.39 51.61
N SER A 490 -9.37 77.37 51.01
CA SER A 490 -7.91 77.42 50.75
C SER A 490 -7.52 76.80 49.41
N ARG A 491 -6.96 77.60 48.50
CA ARG A 491 -6.84 77.33 47.05
C ARG A 491 -5.61 76.48 46.62
N TYR A 492 -4.79 76.00 47.55
CA TYR A 492 -3.73 74.99 47.38
C TYR A 492 -3.08 74.77 48.77
N LYS A 493 -2.70 73.54 49.13
CA LYS A 493 -2.00 73.27 50.40
C LYS A 493 -0.87 72.26 50.20
N VAL A 494 0.27 72.60 50.77
CA VAL A 494 1.46 71.77 50.87
C VAL A 494 1.51 71.27 52.31
N ALA A 495 1.49 69.96 52.53
CA ALA A 495 1.77 69.38 53.84
C ALA A 495 3.27 69.11 53.93
N ASN A 496 4.00 69.95 54.67
CA ASN A 496 5.42 69.78 54.92
C ASN A 496 5.61 69.10 56.28
N GLU A 497 5.67 67.77 56.31
CA GLU A 497 6.07 67.02 57.50
C GLU A 497 7.57 66.70 57.45
N LEU A 498 8.41 67.73 57.38
CA LEU A 498 9.84 67.62 57.70
C LEU A 498 10.05 67.62 59.22
N SER A 499 9.46 66.65 59.92
CA SER A 499 9.81 66.30 61.30
C SER A 499 9.38 64.87 61.58
N PRO A 500 10.26 63.99 62.09
CA PRO A 500 9.88 62.63 62.45
C PRO A 500 8.93 62.70 63.65
N ALA A 501 7.65 62.35 63.43
CA ALA A 501 6.79 61.96 64.54
C ALA A 501 7.45 60.74 65.22
N PRO A 502 7.62 60.73 66.56
CA PRO A 502 8.19 59.56 67.22
C PRO A 502 7.25 58.38 67.00
N LEU A 503 7.75 57.34 66.33
CA LEU A 503 7.15 56.02 66.32
C LEU A 503 6.90 55.62 67.78
N THR A 504 5.64 55.59 68.20
CA THR A 504 5.24 55.08 69.50
C THR A 504 5.60 53.60 69.57
N GLY A 505 6.73 53.32 70.21
CA GLY A 505 7.13 51.98 70.60
C GLY A 505 6.28 51.46 71.77
N THR A 506 5.88 50.19 71.63
CA THR A 506 5.69 49.20 72.69
C THR A 506 4.57 49.40 73.72
N SER A 507 3.47 48.70 73.47
CA SER A 507 2.78 47.85 74.48
C SER A 507 2.47 46.54 73.72
N GLY A 508 3.09 45.40 74.02
CA GLY A 508 3.07 44.80 75.35
C GLY A 508 1.85 43.89 75.47
N THR A 509 1.71 42.87 74.61
CA THR A 509 0.84 41.73 74.94
C THR A 509 1.63 40.76 75.81
N ARG A 510 1.55 40.99 77.12
CA ARG A 510 1.10 39.98 78.06
C ARG A 510 0.21 40.62 79.11
#